data_AF-A0A6N7YJR4-F1
#
_entry.id   AF-A0A6N7YJR4-F1
#
_cell.length_a   1.000
_cell.length_b   1.000
_cell.length_c   1.000
_cell.angle_alpha   90.00
_cell.angle_beta   90.00
_cell.angle_gamma   90.00
#
_symmetry.space_group_name_H-M   'P 1'
#
loop_
_entity.id
_entity.type
_entity.pdbx_description
1 polymer ?
#
loop_
_entity_poly.entity_id
_entity_poly.type
_entity_poly.pdbx_seq_one_letter_code
_entity_poly.pdbx_strand_id
1 'polypeptide(L)'
;MAPAAERSVVYEGRYLRTAAGRERAQVSCTTQRADGGSSHVVLASGPRALLDWDTTPDWATVAAVILHHWLGAPPSQDDLQTFLNQIATDWQPGHPWTVADQQLQAAGLTPLPANP
;
A
#
# COMPACT_ATOMS: atom_id res chain seq x y z
N MET A 1 -2.70 -5.51 32.39
CA MET A 1 -2.24 -4.99 31.09
C MET A 1 -2.83 -5.88 30.02
N ALA A 2 -3.89 -5.44 29.35
CA ALA A 2 -4.38 -6.17 28.17
C ALA A 2 -3.37 -5.96 27.04
N PRO A 3 -3.04 -6.98 26.22
CA PRO A 3 -2.22 -6.77 25.04
C PRO A 3 -2.91 -5.73 24.17
N ALA A 4 -2.18 -4.72 23.70
CA ALA A 4 -2.67 -3.79 22.70
C ALA A 4 -3.13 -4.65 21.52
N ALA A 5 -4.43 -4.59 21.25
CA ALA A 5 -5.09 -5.53 20.36
C ALA A 5 -4.52 -5.34 18.95
N GLU A 6 -3.79 -6.33 18.43
CA GLU A 6 -3.04 -6.23 17.17
C GLU A 6 -3.98 -5.90 16.01
N ARG A 7 -3.90 -4.66 15.53
CA ARG A 7 -4.47 -4.25 14.25
C ARG A 7 -3.46 -4.63 13.18
N SER A 8 -3.87 -5.43 12.19
CA SER A 8 -3.04 -5.69 11.02
C SER A 8 -3.52 -4.86 9.83
N VAL A 9 -2.59 -4.33 9.06
CA VAL A 9 -2.86 -3.61 7.81
C VAL A 9 -2.10 -4.28 6.67
N VAL A 10 -2.82 -4.58 5.59
CA VAL A 10 -2.25 -5.16 4.36
C VAL A 10 -2.65 -4.31 3.18
N TYR A 11 -1.66 -3.86 2.42
CA TYR A 11 -1.84 -3.21 1.13
C TYR A 11 -1.70 -4.24 0.02
N GLU A 12 -2.53 -4.12 -1.01
CA GLU A 12 -2.49 -5.00 -2.19
C GLU A 12 -2.57 -4.15 -3.46
N GLY A 13 -1.69 -4.46 -4.41
CA GLY A 13 -1.80 -4.01 -5.80
C GLY A 13 -2.26 -5.16 -6.68
N ARG A 14 -3.35 -4.95 -7.43
CA ARG A 14 -3.85 -5.92 -8.40
C ARG A 14 -4.28 -5.29 -9.72
N TYR A 15 -4.19 -6.07 -10.79
CA TYR A 15 -4.78 -5.74 -12.08
C TYR A 15 -6.18 -6.33 -12.21
N LEU A 16 -7.14 -5.51 -12.60
CA LEU A 16 -8.54 -5.87 -12.82
C LEU A 16 -8.87 -5.74 -14.30
N ARG A 17 -9.57 -6.72 -14.85
CA ARG A 17 -10.17 -6.61 -16.18
C ARG A 17 -11.60 -6.07 -16.06
N THR A 18 -11.86 -4.98 -16.77
CA THR A 18 -13.20 -4.40 -16.89
C THR A 18 -14.06 -5.20 -17.87
N ALA A 19 -15.39 -5.06 -17.77
CA ALA A 19 -16.33 -5.67 -18.71
C ALA A 19 -16.08 -5.26 -20.18
N ALA A 20 -15.47 -4.09 -20.39
CA ALA A 20 -15.08 -3.58 -21.71
C ALA A 20 -13.71 -4.13 -22.19
N GLY A 21 -13.12 -5.10 -21.50
CA GLY A 21 -11.83 -5.71 -21.87
C GLY A 21 -10.59 -4.87 -21.54
N ARG A 22 -10.75 -3.69 -20.91
CA ARG A 22 -9.62 -2.84 -20.49
C ARG A 22 -9.05 -3.27 -19.15
N GLU A 23 -7.74 -3.24 -19.01
CA GLU A 23 -7.03 -3.48 -17.75
C GLU A 23 -6.94 -2.21 -16.90
N ARG A 24 -7.18 -2.36 -15.61
CA ARG A 24 -7.04 -1.31 -14.60
C ARG A 24 -6.15 -1.79 -13.48
N ALA A 25 -5.31 -0.91 -12.96
CA ALA A 25 -4.61 -1.16 -11.71
C ALA A 25 -5.46 -0.65 -10.53
N GLN A 26 -5.41 -1.36 -9.42
CA GLN A 26 -6.06 -0.99 -8.18
C GLN A 26 -5.10 -1.23 -7.02
N VAL A 27 -4.95 -0.21 -6.19
CA VAL A 27 -4.26 -0.28 -4.90
C VAL A 27 -5.33 -0.22 -3.81
N SER A 28 -5.30 -1.19 -2.91
CA SER A 28 -6.26 -1.31 -1.82
C SER A 28 -5.56 -1.54 -0.49
N CYS A 29 -6.28 -1.23 0.58
CA CYS A 29 -5.87 -1.44 1.96
C CYS A 29 -6.93 -2.26 2.66
N THR A 30 -6.51 -3.34 3.31
CA THR A 30 -7.34 -4.13 4.20
C THR A 30 -6.81 -3.95 5.62
N THR A 31 -7.66 -3.47 6.52
CA THR A 31 -7.38 -3.41 7.96
C THR A 31 -8.18 -4.49 8.66
N GLN A 32 -7.51 -5.35 9.42
CA GLN A 32 -8.18 -6.20 10.40
C GLN A 32 -8.05 -5.58 11.78
N ARG A 33 -9.18 -5.46 12.46
CA ARG A 33 -9.29 -5.02 13.84
C ARG A 33 -9.31 -6.23 14.75
N ALA A 34 -8.82 -6.06 15.97
CA ALA A 34 -8.75 -7.13 16.95
C ALA A 34 -10.12 -7.58 17.48
N ASP A 35 -11.19 -6.83 17.23
CA ASP A 35 -12.58 -7.22 17.50
C ASP A 35 -13.14 -8.21 16.44
N GLY A 36 -12.31 -8.62 15.47
CA GLY A 36 -12.70 -9.48 14.35
C GLY A 36 -13.29 -8.71 13.16
N GLY A 37 -13.45 -7.39 13.27
CA GLY A 37 -13.91 -6.56 12.17
C GLY A 37 -12.84 -6.39 11.08
N SER A 38 -13.24 -6.43 9.82
CA SER A 38 -12.38 -6.09 8.69
C SER A 38 -12.92 -4.88 7.94
N SER A 39 -12.01 -4.04 7.44
CA SER A 39 -12.33 -2.92 6.56
C SER A 39 -11.48 -3.04 5.30
N HIS A 40 -12.09 -2.87 4.14
CA HIS A 40 -11.40 -2.84 2.85
C HIS A 40 -11.66 -1.48 2.18
N VAL A 41 -10.58 -0.80 1.78
CA VAL A 41 -10.64 0.53 1.17
C VAL A 41 -9.81 0.51 -0.11
N VAL A 42 -10.40 1.00 -1.21
CA VAL A 42 -9.65 1.26 -2.44
C VAL A 42 -8.97 2.62 -2.31
N LEU A 43 -7.64 2.64 -2.30
CA LEU A 43 -6.86 3.87 -2.15
C LEU A 43 -6.67 4.58 -3.48
N ALA A 44 -6.44 3.80 -4.54
CA ALA A 44 -6.29 4.31 -5.89
C ALA A 44 -6.80 3.27 -6.89
N SER A 45 -7.45 3.73 -7.96
CA SER A 45 -7.77 2.88 -9.11
C SER A 45 -7.78 3.69 -10.39
N GLY A 46 -7.10 3.17 -11.41
CA GLY A 46 -6.94 3.87 -12.67
C GLY A 46 -6.62 2.93 -13.82
N PRO A 47 -6.51 3.47 -15.05
CA PRO A 47 -5.89 2.75 -16.16
C PRO A 47 -4.53 2.20 -15.73
N ARG A 48 -4.17 1.02 -16.24
CA ARG A 48 -2.86 0.42 -15.99
C ARG A 48 -1.72 1.41 -16.26
N ALA A 49 -1.78 2.18 -17.34
CA ALA A 49 -0.78 3.19 -17.69
C ALA A 49 -0.56 4.34 -16.68
N LEU A 50 -1.41 4.50 -15.65
CA LEU A 50 -1.30 5.57 -14.65
C LEU A 50 -0.97 5.08 -13.23
N LEU A 51 -1.20 3.79 -12.96
CA LEU A 51 -0.98 3.14 -11.67
C LEU A 51 -0.30 1.79 -11.91
N ASP A 52 0.58 1.75 -12.91
CA ASP A 52 1.32 0.54 -13.18
C ASP A 52 2.37 0.34 -12.10
N TRP A 53 2.99 -0.82 -12.10
CA TRP A 53 4.27 -1.00 -11.43
C TRP A 53 5.19 -1.78 -12.35
N ASP A 54 5.15 -1.41 -13.63
CA ASP A 54 6.04 -1.91 -14.67
C ASP A 54 7.36 -1.10 -14.67
N THR A 55 7.27 0.20 -14.36
CA THR A 55 8.42 1.11 -14.37
C THR A 55 8.68 1.76 -13.01
N THR A 56 9.92 2.18 -12.75
CA THR A 56 10.33 2.84 -11.50
C THR A 56 9.52 4.12 -11.18
N PRO A 57 9.20 5.01 -12.13
CA PRO A 57 8.29 6.15 -11.88
C PRO A 57 6.90 5.72 -11.38
N ASP A 58 6.38 4.61 -11.88
CA ASP A 58 5.06 4.12 -11.46
C ASP A 58 5.12 3.51 -10.06
N TRP A 59 6.22 2.83 -9.71
CA TRP A 59 6.49 2.37 -8.34
C TRP A 59 6.46 3.52 -7.34
N ALA A 60 7.05 4.67 -7.69
CA ALA A 60 7.03 5.84 -6.83
C ALA A 60 5.61 6.38 -6.62
N THR A 61 4.75 6.33 -7.65
CA THR A 61 3.34 6.74 -7.54
C THR A 61 2.56 5.83 -6.61
N VAL A 62 2.75 4.51 -6.75
CA VAL A 62 2.10 3.51 -5.88
C VAL A 62 2.60 3.61 -4.45
N ALA A 63 3.92 3.74 -4.25
CA ALA A 63 4.53 3.96 -2.94
C ALA A 63 3.97 5.23 -2.29
N ALA A 64 3.82 6.32 -3.05
CA ALA A 64 3.26 7.56 -2.54
C ALA A 64 1.82 7.39 -2.03
N VAL A 65 0.98 6.62 -2.72
CA VAL A 65 -0.40 6.32 -2.29
C VAL A 65 -0.42 5.54 -0.97
N ILE A 66 0.40 4.49 -0.87
CA ILE A 66 0.48 3.65 0.34
C ILE A 66 0.99 4.47 1.51
N LEU A 67 2.11 5.17 1.32
CA LEU A 67 2.73 5.97 2.36
C LEU A 67 1.84 7.13 2.80
N HIS A 68 1.15 7.80 1.88
CA HIS A 68 0.21 8.86 2.25
C HIS A 68 -0.91 8.33 3.15
N HIS A 69 -1.46 7.16 2.83
CA HIS A 69 -2.46 6.52 3.67
C HIS A 69 -1.89 6.06 5.02
N TRP A 70 -0.68 5.49 5.03
CA TRP A 70 -0.03 4.95 6.23
C TRP A 70 0.45 6.04 7.21
N LEU A 71 1.11 7.08 6.68
CA LEU A 71 1.67 8.19 7.43
C LEU A 71 0.63 9.28 7.73
N GLY A 72 -0.53 9.25 7.07
CA GLY A 72 -1.56 10.30 7.21
C GLY A 72 -1.15 11.68 6.68
N ALA A 73 -0.04 11.76 5.94
CA ALA A 73 0.52 12.97 5.37
C ALA A 73 1.27 12.65 4.06
N PRO A 74 1.50 13.62 3.15
CA PRO A 74 2.32 13.39 1.96
C PRO A 74 3.71 12.87 2.37
N PRO A 75 4.18 11.75 1.77
CA PRO A 75 5.49 11.20 2.11
C PRO A 75 6.61 12.14 1.65
N SER A 76 7.70 12.15 2.41
CA SER A 76 8.94 12.79 2.00
C SER A 76 9.65 11.99 0.91
N GLN A 77 10.64 12.60 0.27
CA GLN A 77 11.48 11.90 -0.70
C GLN A 77 12.25 10.73 -0.06
N ASP A 78 12.63 10.86 1.22
CA ASP A 78 13.35 9.82 1.96
C ASP A 78 12.44 8.62 2.26
N ASP A 79 11.17 8.88 2.64
CA ASP A 79 10.17 7.83 2.83
C ASP A 79 9.94 7.02 1.55
N LEU A 80 9.84 7.72 0.41
CA LEU A 80 9.71 7.09 -0.90
C LEU A 80 10.93 6.24 -1.25
N GLN A 81 12.14 6.75 -1.05
CA GLN A 81 13.36 5.98 -1.31
C GLN A 81 13.46 4.76 -0.41
N THR A 82 13.13 4.90 0.88
CA THR A 82 13.11 3.79 1.83
C THR A 82 12.13 2.71 1.40
N PHE A 83 10.89 3.09 1.03
CA PHE A 83 9.90 2.14 0.54
C PHE A 83 10.38 1.42 -0.73
N LEU A 84 10.91 2.15 -1.71
CA LEU A 84 11.36 1.58 -2.98
C LEU A 84 12.55 0.64 -2.80
N ASN A 85 13.49 0.97 -1.92
CA ASN A 85 14.73 0.23 -1.71
C ASN A 85 14.61 -0.94 -0.72
N GLN A 86 13.55 -1.00 0.10
CA GLN A 86 13.41 -2.04 1.14
C GLN A 86 12.14 -2.87 1.02
N ILE A 87 11.07 -2.33 0.41
CA ILE A 87 9.76 -2.98 0.37
C ILE A 87 9.39 -3.38 -1.06
N ALA A 88 9.59 -2.47 -2.02
CA ALA A 88 9.26 -2.73 -3.42
C ALA A 88 10.34 -3.54 -4.16
N THR A 89 11.39 -4.02 -3.49
CA THR A 89 12.54 -4.69 -4.12
C THR A 89 12.17 -5.96 -4.86
N ASP A 90 11.17 -6.69 -4.35
CA ASP A 90 10.72 -7.97 -4.91
C ASP A 90 9.51 -7.82 -5.83
N TRP A 91 9.08 -6.58 -6.11
CA TRP A 91 7.94 -6.34 -6.98
C TRP A 91 8.30 -6.70 -8.42
N GLN A 92 7.49 -7.58 -9.00
CA GLN A 92 7.64 -7.98 -10.38
C GLN A 92 6.68 -7.16 -11.27
N PRO A 93 7.19 -6.60 -12.38
CA PRO A 93 6.35 -5.97 -13.38
C PRO A 93 5.17 -6.84 -13.80
N GLY A 94 3.97 -6.26 -13.85
CA GLY A 94 2.76 -6.96 -14.30
C GLY A 94 2.21 -8.02 -13.34
N HIS A 95 2.80 -8.21 -12.15
CA HIS A 95 2.33 -9.18 -11.16
C HIS A 95 1.71 -8.50 -9.93
N PRO A 96 0.65 -9.06 -9.33
CA PRO A 96 0.12 -8.52 -8.08
C PRO A 96 1.17 -8.60 -6.97
N TRP A 97 1.06 -7.70 -6.01
CA TRP A 97 1.94 -7.62 -4.85
C TRP A 97 1.15 -7.30 -3.59
N THR A 98 1.76 -7.58 -2.45
CA THR A 98 1.21 -7.27 -1.14
C THR A 98 2.29 -6.65 -0.25
N VAL A 99 1.90 -5.70 0.58
CA VAL A 99 2.76 -5.09 1.61
C VAL A 99 2.03 -5.11 2.93
N ALA A 100 2.60 -5.79 3.92
CA ALA A 100 2.08 -5.80 5.28
C ALA A 100 2.65 -4.66 6.11
N ASP A 101 1.91 -4.24 7.14
CA ASP A 101 2.35 -3.22 8.09
C ASP A 101 3.67 -3.57 8.78
N GLN A 102 3.95 -4.85 9.04
CA GLN A 102 5.24 -5.25 9.61
C GLN A 102 6.41 -4.87 8.68
N GLN A 103 6.23 -4.90 7.35
CA GLN A 103 7.28 -4.49 6.40
C GLN A 103 7.50 -2.97 6.46
N LEU A 104 6.43 -2.19 6.58
CA LEU A 104 6.50 -0.73 6.74
C LEU A 104 7.21 -0.36 8.06
N GLN A 105 6.82 -1.00 9.15
CA GLN A 105 7.44 -0.77 10.47
C GLN A 105 8.91 -1.20 10.49
N ALA A 106 9.25 -2.34 9.87
CA ALA A 106 10.63 -2.81 9.77
C ALA A 106 11.52 -1.86 8.96
N ALA A 107 10.94 -1.16 7.97
CA ALA A 107 11.62 -0.10 7.23
C ALA A 107 11.69 1.24 7.98
N GLY A 108 11.20 1.32 9.23
CA GLY A 108 11.18 2.54 10.04
C GLY A 108 10.05 3.52 9.69
N LEU A 109 9.18 3.15 8.74
CA LEU A 109 8.00 3.93 8.35
C LEU A 109 6.92 3.71 9.41
N THR A 110 6.91 4.55 10.43
CA THR A 110 5.96 4.44 11.53
C THR A 110 4.64 5.15 11.18
N PRO A 111 3.48 4.50 11.42
CA PRO A 111 2.19 5.11 11.16
C PRO A 111 2.00 6.30 12.10
N LEU A 112 1.33 7.35 11.64
CA LEU A 112 0.96 8.45 12.54
C LEU A 112 0.14 7.84 13.70
N PRO A 113 0.43 8.17 14.97
CA PRO A 113 -0.44 7.77 16.07
C PRO A 113 -1.85 8.26 15.75
N ALA A 114 -2.83 7.34 15.77
CA ALA A 114 -4.23 7.73 15.68
C ALA A 114 -4.47 8.75 16.79
N ASN A 115 -4.73 10.00 16.40
CA ASN A 115 -5.01 11.07 17.35
C ASN A 115 -6.17 10.59 18.25
N PRO A 116 -6.01 10.61 19.59
CA PRO A 116 -7.01 10.08 20.52
C PRO A 116 -8.36 10.80 20.43
#